data_AF-A0A7W9PFJ5-F1
#
_entry.id   AF-A0A7W9PFJ5-F1
#
_cell.length_a   1.000
_cell.length_b   1.000
_cell.length_c   1.000
_cell.angle_alpha   90.00
_cell.angle_beta   90.00
_cell.angle_gamma   90.00
#
_symmetry.space_group_name_H-M   'P 1'
#
loop_
_entity.id
_entity.type
_entity.pdbx_description
1 polymer ?
#
loop_
_entity_poly.entity_id
_entity_poly.type
_entity_poly.pdbx_seq_one_letter_code
_entity_poly.pdbx_strand_id
1 'polypeptide(L)'
;MTVTITQDITDIAGVDDNTVVWFAQVDDVRAAGDGTTMVSTRRVSAKPVSGTLTIALEPGPCRVEFGNQHYDIEIPDIDAPLLPLILAGLPPAPPPGSAFIRNFGGITGAQVVTAAWFDANPHDPTTLYILMP
;
A
#
# COMPACT_ATOMS: atom_id res chain seq x y z
N MET A 1 -10.01 17.46 -12.63
CA MET A 1 -10.26 16.46 -13.70
C MET A 1 -9.90 15.12 -13.10
N THR A 2 -10.84 14.19 -13.05
CA THR A 2 -10.59 12.85 -12.51
C THR A 2 -10.09 11.88 -13.57
N VAL A 3 -9.21 10.97 -13.18
CA VAL A 3 -8.76 9.82 -13.96
C VAL A 3 -9.36 8.54 -13.42
N THR A 4 -9.47 7.53 -14.26
CA THR A 4 -9.98 6.21 -13.90
C THR A 4 -8.83 5.30 -13.51
N ILE A 5 -8.86 4.84 -12.27
CA ILE A 5 -7.98 3.78 -11.78
C ILE A 5 -8.75 2.46 -11.77
N THR A 6 -8.19 1.45 -12.41
CA THR A 6 -8.82 0.13 -12.52
C THR A 6 -7.86 -1.00 -12.15
N GLN A 7 -8.39 -2.12 -11.69
CA GLN A 7 -7.59 -3.31 -11.41
C GLN A 7 -8.45 -4.56 -11.42
N ASP A 8 -8.04 -5.57 -12.19
CA ASP A 8 -8.59 -6.91 -12.02
C ASP A 8 -8.05 -7.50 -10.70
N ILE A 9 -8.96 -7.96 -9.86
CA ILE A 9 -8.71 -8.57 -8.57
C ILE A 9 -9.22 -10.01 -8.64
N THR A 10 -8.37 -10.94 -8.21
CA THR A 10 -8.68 -12.35 -8.14
C THR A 10 -8.30 -12.87 -6.78
N ASP A 11 -9.24 -13.56 -6.14
CA ASP A 11 -9.03 -14.09 -4.81
C ASP A 11 -8.10 -15.30 -4.87
N ILE A 12 -7.29 -15.44 -3.83
CA ILE A 12 -6.39 -16.56 -3.63
C ILE A 12 -7.12 -17.78 -3.01
N ALA A 13 -8.30 -17.60 -2.40
CA ALA A 13 -8.97 -18.62 -1.57
C ALA A 13 -10.43 -18.98 -1.99
N GLY A 14 -10.97 -18.41 -3.06
CA GLY A 14 -12.37 -18.61 -3.49
C GLY A 14 -13.44 -17.95 -2.58
N VAL A 15 -13.04 -17.05 -1.69
CA VAL A 15 -13.90 -16.16 -0.92
C VAL A 15 -14.17 -14.89 -1.73
N ASP A 16 -15.41 -14.41 -1.68
CA ASP A 16 -15.88 -13.24 -2.41
C ASP A 16 -14.91 -12.05 -2.25
N ASP A 17 -14.31 -11.61 -3.35
CA ASP A 17 -13.24 -10.60 -3.47
C ASP A 17 -13.72 -9.15 -3.25
N ASN A 18 -14.79 -9.06 -2.48
CA ASN A 18 -15.65 -7.93 -2.28
C ASN A 18 -15.11 -6.97 -1.20
N THR A 19 -13.81 -7.03 -0.92
CA THR A 19 -13.14 -6.19 0.07
C THR A 19 -13.22 -4.73 -0.38
N VAL A 20 -13.72 -3.86 0.49
CA VAL A 20 -13.78 -2.43 0.22
C VAL A 20 -12.36 -1.87 0.23
N VAL A 21 -11.97 -1.26 -0.88
CA VAL A 21 -10.68 -0.57 -1.03
C VAL A 21 -10.92 0.91 -0.75
N TRP A 22 -10.15 1.47 0.17
CA TRP A 22 -10.25 2.89 0.52
C TRP A 22 -9.13 3.69 -0.11
N PHE A 23 -9.46 4.91 -0.50
CA PHE A 23 -8.54 5.87 -1.09
C PHE A 23 -8.65 7.18 -0.31
N ALA A 24 -7.51 7.74 0.06
CA ALA A 24 -7.40 8.98 0.80
C ALA A 24 -6.30 9.85 0.18
N GLN A 25 -6.39 11.17 0.36
CA GLN A 25 -5.26 12.04 0.10
C GLN A 25 -4.22 11.88 1.23
N VAL A 26 -2.93 11.82 0.88
CA VAL A 26 -1.83 11.69 1.86
C VAL A 26 -1.52 13.03 2.55
N ASP A 27 -1.70 14.13 1.82
CA ASP A 27 -1.24 15.48 2.19
C ASP A 27 -2.39 16.47 2.51
N ASP A 28 -2.00 17.74 2.71
CA ASP A 28 -2.87 18.89 2.85
C ASP A 28 -3.79 19.13 1.64
N VAL A 29 -4.88 19.87 1.84
CA VAL A 29 -5.77 20.31 0.76
C VAL A 29 -4.98 20.92 -0.41
N ARG A 30 -5.33 20.56 -1.65
CA ARG A 30 -4.63 21.04 -2.84
C ARG A 30 -5.60 21.47 -3.94
N ALA A 31 -5.11 22.24 -4.89
CA ALA A 31 -5.87 22.52 -6.11
C ALA A 31 -5.98 21.25 -6.96
N ALA A 32 -7.17 21.00 -7.50
CA ALA A 32 -7.39 20.04 -8.55
C ALA A 32 -6.73 20.52 -9.85
N GLY A 33 -6.60 19.63 -10.83
CA GLY A 33 -6.00 19.97 -12.14
C GLY A 33 -6.77 21.03 -12.94
N ASP A 34 -8.00 21.37 -12.53
CA ASP A 34 -8.82 22.42 -13.13
C ASP A 34 -8.51 23.84 -12.61
N GLY A 35 -7.63 23.97 -11.61
CA GLY A 35 -7.22 25.24 -11.02
C GLY A 35 -8.29 25.99 -10.23
N THR A 36 -9.48 25.39 -10.03
CA THR A 36 -10.63 26.05 -9.39
C THR A 36 -11.26 25.21 -8.28
N THR A 37 -11.13 23.89 -8.36
CA THR A 37 -11.65 22.95 -7.36
C THR A 37 -10.59 22.63 -6.32
N MET A 38 -11.00 22.53 -5.05
CA MET A 38 -10.14 22.05 -3.97
C MET A 38 -10.32 20.54 -3.80
N VAL A 39 -9.23 19.79 -3.86
CA VAL A 39 -9.16 18.40 -3.42
C VAL A 39 -9.01 18.41 -1.90
N SER A 40 -10.01 17.85 -1.22
CA SER A 40 -10.01 17.74 0.25
C SER A 40 -9.52 16.37 0.70
N THR A 41 -9.20 16.23 2.00
CA THR A 41 -8.78 14.96 2.65
C THR A 41 -9.89 13.91 2.75
N ARG A 42 -10.94 14.03 1.93
CA ARG A 42 -12.08 13.12 1.91
C ARG A 42 -11.63 11.72 1.53
N ARG A 43 -11.99 10.74 2.37
CA ARG A 43 -11.89 9.33 2.03
C ARG A 43 -12.99 8.92 1.07
N VAL A 44 -12.62 8.22 0.01
CA VAL A 44 -13.52 7.56 -0.92
C VAL A 44 -13.22 6.08 -0.97
N SER A 45 -14.16 5.27 -1.45
CA SER A 45 -13.95 3.83 -1.57
C SER A 45 -14.56 3.26 -2.84
N ALA A 46 -14.01 2.13 -3.25
CA ALA A 46 -14.56 1.32 -4.30
C ALA A 46 -14.58 -0.15 -3.86
N LYS A 47 -15.57 -0.87 -4.34
CA LYS A 47 -15.71 -2.31 -4.16
C LYS A 47 -15.57 -2.96 -5.52
N PRO A 48 -14.77 -4.04 -5.66
CA PRO A 48 -14.69 -4.78 -6.92
C PRO A 48 -16.08 -5.28 -7.33
N VAL A 49 -16.38 -5.19 -8.63
CA VAL A 49 -17.61 -5.72 -9.24
C VAL A 49 -17.20 -6.66 -10.35
N SER A 50 -17.65 -7.91 -10.29
CA SER A 50 -17.27 -8.97 -11.26
C SER A 50 -15.76 -9.14 -11.40
N GLY A 51 -15.02 -9.02 -10.29
CA GLY A 51 -13.55 -9.16 -10.29
C GLY A 51 -12.78 -7.92 -10.75
N THR A 52 -13.44 -6.80 -11.02
CA THR A 52 -12.74 -5.56 -11.41
C THR A 52 -13.05 -4.43 -10.42
N LEU A 53 -12.00 -3.86 -9.84
CA LEU A 53 -12.03 -2.61 -9.10
C LEU A 53 -11.96 -1.44 -10.09
N THR A 54 -12.84 -0.46 -9.93
CA THR A 54 -12.82 0.77 -10.73
C THR A 54 -13.16 1.97 -9.85
N ILE A 55 -12.36 3.03 -9.92
CA ILE A 55 -12.60 4.27 -9.17
C ILE A 55 -12.10 5.50 -9.95
N ALA A 56 -12.78 6.63 -9.79
CA ALA A 56 -12.36 7.92 -10.34
C ALA A 56 -11.65 8.75 -9.26
N LEU A 57 -10.42 9.20 -9.53
CA LEU A 57 -9.57 9.94 -8.59
C LEU A 57 -8.95 11.17 -9.25
N GLU A 58 -8.65 12.22 -8.49
CA GLU A 58 -7.89 13.36 -9.01
C GLU A 58 -6.37 13.05 -9.01
N PRO A 59 -5.62 13.42 -10.07
CA PRO A 59 -4.18 13.22 -10.17
C PRO A 59 -3.43 13.85 -8.99
N GLY A 60 -2.45 13.15 -8.43
CA GLY A 60 -1.65 13.58 -7.28
C GLY A 60 -1.48 12.51 -6.18
N PRO A 61 -0.91 12.88 -5.02
CA PRO A 61 -0.61 11.94 -3.95
C PRO A 61 -1.86 11.27 -3.36
N CYS A 62 -1.83 9.95 -3.22
CA CYS A 62 -2.93 9.16 -2.70
C CYS A 62 -2.44 7.98 -1.83
N ARG A 63 -3.18 7.68 -0.77
CA ARG A 63 -3.02 6.46 0.03
C ARG A 63 -4.14 5.50 -0.31
N VAL A 64 -3.77 4.26 -0.62
CA VAL A 64 -4.69 3.15 -0.87
C VAL A 64 -4.64 2.18 0.30
N GLU A 65 -5.79 1.78 0.81
CA GLU A 65 -5.91 0.83 1.92
C GLU A 65 -6.63 -0.45 1.47
N PHE A 66 -5.94 -1.58 1.67
CA PHE A 66 -6.47 -2.93 1.48
C PHE A 66 -6.48 -3.65 2.83
N GLY A 67 -7.66 -3.77 3.45
CA GLY A 67 -7.77 -4.30 4.80
C GLY A 67 -6.94 -3.49 5.79
N ASN A 68 -5.90 -4.10 6.37
CA ASN A 68 -4.99 -3.44 7.32
C ASN A 68 -3.69 -2.92 6.67
N GLN A 69 -3.49 -3.12 5.37
CA GLN A 69 -2.31 -2.66 4.63
C GLN A 69 -2.59 -1.31 3.97
N HIS A 70 -1.57 -0.45 3.92
CA HIS A 70 -1.63 0.84 3.23
C HIS A 70 -0.45 0.99 2.27
N TYR A 71 -0.71 1.65 1.15
CA TYR A 71 0.27 1.94 0.10
C TYR A 71 0.15 3.40 -0.29
N ASP A 72 1.25 4.14 -0.22
CA ASP A 72 1.33 5.51 -0.72
C ASP A 72 1.71 5.47 -2.21
N ILE A 73 0.89 6.09 -3.05
CA ILE A 73 1.00 6.07 -4.52
C ILE A 73 0.80 7.47 -5.09
N GLU A 74 1.26 7.67 -6.33
CA GLU A 74 0.98 8.87 -7.11
C GLU A 74 -0.07 8.54 -8.18
N ILE A 75 -1.20 9.25 -8.18
CA ILE A 75 -2.23 9.12 -9.21
C ILE A 75 -1.80 9.94 -10.43
N PRO A 76 -1.61 9.33 -11.61
CA PRO A 76 -1.20 10.05 -12.82
C PRO A 76 -2.34 10.91 -13.38
N ASP A 77 -2.02 11.73 -14.38
CA ASP A 77 -2.99 12.54 -15.15
C ASP A 77 -3.69 11.77 -16.29
N ILE A 78 -3.47 10.45 -16.35
CA ILE A 78 -4.07 9.52 -17.29
C ILE A 78 -4.69 8.32 -16.57
N ASP A 79 -5.59 7.61 -17.25
CA ASP A 79 -6.11 6.35 -16.75
C ASP A 79 -4.99 5.32 -16.58
N ALA A 80 -5.01 4.58 -15.47
CA ALA A 80 -3.94 3.66 -15.13
C ALA A 80 -4.41 2.44 -14.32
N PRO A 81 -3.73 1.30 -14.45
CA PRO A 81 -3.94 0.16 -13.57
C PRO A 81 -3.38 0.43 -12.16
N LEU A 82 -4.04 -0.06 -11.11
CA LEU A 82 -3.64 0.21 -9.72
C LEU A 82 -2.33 -0.48 -9.31
N LEU A 83 -2.12 -1.74 -9.69
CA LEU A 83 -0.97 -2.52 -9.22
C LEU A 83 0.39 -1.87 -9.60
N PRO A 84 0.60 -1.39 -10.85
CA PRO A 84 1.82 -0.66 -11.18
C PRO A 84 2.06 0.58 -10.32
N LEU A 85 1.01 1.30 -9.92
CA LEU A 85 1.13 2.47 -9.04
C LEU A 85 1.60 2.07 -7.64
N ILE A 86 1.05 0.97 -7.11
CA ILE A 86 1.49 0.39 -5.82
C ILE A 86 2.95 -0.01 -5.90
N LEU A 87 3.35 -0.75 -6.94
CA LEU A 87 4.73 -1.21 -7.11
C LEU A 87 5.72 -0.05 -7.27
N ALA A 88 5.31 1.05 -7.91
CA ALA A 88 6.12 2.25 -8.04
C ALA A 88 6.30 3.02 -6.72
N GLY A 89 5.33 2.94 -5.81
CA GLY A 89 5.41 3.51 -4.46
C GLY A 89 6.22 2.68 -3.46
N LEU A 90 6.57 1.43 -3.80
CA LEU A 90 7.41 0.60 -2.94
C LEU A 90 8.84 1.13 -2.89
N PRO A 91 9.55 0.96 -1.76
CA PRO A 91 10.97 1.30 -1.69
C PRO A 91 11.75 0.57 -2.78
N PRO A 92 12.77 1.22 -3.38
CA PRO A 92 13.54 0.62 -4.46
C PRO A 92 14.13 -0.70 -4.01
N ALA A 93 14.07 -1.70 -4.90
CA ALA A 93 14.74 -2.97 -4.65
C ALA A 93 16.20 -2.71 -4.29
N PRO A 94 16.73 -3.37 -3.24
CA PRO A 94 18.10 -3.14 -2.85
C PRO A 94 19.04 -3.57 -4.01
N PRO A 95 20.19 -2.89 -4.19
CA PRO A 95 21.02 -3.06 -5.37
C PRO A 95 21.47 -4.52 -5.56
N PRO A 96 21.71 -4.97 -6.81
CA PRO A 96 22.19 -6.33 -7.09
C PRO A 96 23.46 -6.65 -6.29
N GLY A 97 23.45 -7.75 -5.53
CA GLY A 97 24.55 -8.11 -4.61
C GLY A 97 24.34 -7.68 -3.15
N SER A 98 23.24 -6.97 -2.85
CA SER A 98 22.73 -6.87 -1.49
C SER A 98 22.25 -8.25 -1.00
N ALA A 99 22.62 -8.63 0.22
CA ALA A 99 22.12 -9.85 0.85
C ALA A 99 20.65 -9.64 1.24
N PHE A 100 19.73 -9.83 0.31
CA PHE A 100 18.30 -9.83 0.61
C PHE A 100 17.90 -11.20 1.18
N ILE A 101 17.00 -11.18 2.17
CA ILE A 101 16.43 -12.40 2.76
C ILE A 101 15.20 -12.79 1.93
N ARG A 102 15.25 -13.95 1.26
CA ARG A 102 14.04 -14.60 0.72
C ARG A 102 13.39 -15.38 1.85
N ASN A 103 12.28 -14.87 2.37
CA ASN A 103 11.48 -15.57 3.36
C ASN A 103 10.59 -16.62 2.66
N PHE A 104 10.94 -17.91 2.79
CA PHE A 104 10.14 -19.03 2.28
C PHE A 104 9.01 -19.46 3.23
N GLY A 105 8.52 -18.54 4.07
CA GLY A 105 7.45 -18.79 5.05
C GLY A 105 7.93 -19.16 6.45
N GLY A 106 9.22 -19.00 6.76
CA GLY A 106 9.81 -19.33 8.07
C GLY A 106 9.85 -18.15 9.05
N ILE A 107 9.59 -16.92 8.57
CA ILE A 107 9.53 -15.72 9.40
C ILE A 107 8.10 -15.15 9.34
N THR A 108 7.46 -15.00 10.49
CA THR A 108 6.10 -14.44 10.65
C THR A 108 6.14 -12.94 10.97
N GLY A 109 7.28 -12.42 11.43
CA GLY A 109 7.48 -11.01 11.76
C GLY A 109 8.94 -10.58 11.81
N ALA A 110 9.19 -9.27 11.74
CA ALA A 110 10.51 -8.69 12.00
C ALA A 110 10.37 -7.51 12.96
N GLN A 111 11.25 -7.41 13.96
CA GLN A 111 11.18 -6.39 14.99
C GLN A 111 12.56 -5.81 15.32
N VAL A 112 12.62 -4.49 15.47
CA VAL A 112 13.81 -3.78 15.96
C VAL A 112 13.69 -3.58 17.46
N VAL A 113 14.71 -3.99 18.23
CA VAL A 113 14.72 -3.92 19.70
C VAL A 113 16.11 -3.54 20.22
N THR A 114 16.21 -3.07 21.47
CA THR A 114 17.52 -2.86 22.12
C THR A 114 18.07 -4.17 22.65
N ALA A 115 19.41 -4.28 22.80
CA ALA A 115 20.04 -5.45 23.40
C ALA A 115 19.48 -5.78 24.79
N ALA A 116 19.29 -4.75 25.63
CA ALA A 116 18.72 -4.91 26.97
C ALA A 116 17.27 -5.43 26.95
N TRP A 117 16.47 -5.06 25.96
CA TRP A 117 15.12 -5.60 25.82
C TRP A 117 15.16 -7.05 25.37
N PHE A 118 16.04 -7.39 24.43
CA PHE A 118 16.18 -8.75 23.93
C PHE A 118 16.58 -9.69 25.08
N ASP A 119 17.63 -9.38 25.82
CA ASP A 119 18.08 -10.25 26.92
C ASP A 119 17.03 -10.46 28.04
N ALA A 120 16.09 -9.51 28.19
CA ALA A 120 15.10 -9.51 29.26
C ALA A 120 13.77 -10.18 28.90
N ASN A 121 13.49 -10.49 27.62
CA ASN A 121 12.16 -10.91 27.17
C ASN A 121 12.19 -12.24 26.39
N PRO A 122 11.13 -13.06 26.48
CA PRO A 122 10.98 -14.24 25.62
C PRO A 122 10.95 -13.87 24.13
N HIS A 123 11.49 -14.75 23.29
CA HIS A 123 11.57 -14.54 21.84
C HIS A 123 10.63 -15.47 21.09
N ASP A 124 9.90 -14.91 20.12
CA ASP A 124 9.15 -15.72 19.17
C ASP A 124 10.15 -16.37 18.18
N PRO A 125 10.21 -17.70 18.10
CA PRO A 125 11.14 -18.40 17.20
C PRO A 125 10.88 -18.14 15.72
N THR A 126 9.73 -17.57 15.37
CA THR A 126 9.35 -17.20 14.01
C THR A 126 9.54 -15.71 13.71
N THR A 127 10.06 -14.91 14.66
CA THR A 127 10.33 -13.47 14.46
C THR A 127 11.82 -13.19 14.30
N LEU A 128 12.19 -12.41 13.27
CA LEU A 128 13.54 -11.90 13.10
C LEU A 128 13.74 -10.65 13.96
N TYR A 129 14.65 -10.69 14.93
CA TYR A 129 14.99 -9.54 15.77
C TYR A 129 16.26 -8.85 15.28
N ILE A 130 16.19 -7.53 15.12
CA ILE A 130 17.33 -6.67 14.77
C ILE A 130 17.70 -5.86 16.02
N LEU A 131 18.90 -6.12 16.56
CA LEU A 131 19.38 -5.45 17.77
C LEU A 131 19.98 -4.09 17.42
N MET A 132 19.42 -3.04 18.00
CA MET A 132 20.05 -1.72 18.02
C MET A 132 21.11 -1.65 19.12
N PRO A 133 22.21 -0.93 18.87
CA PRO A 133 23.21 -0.63 19.89
C PRO A 133 22.61 0.12 21.08
#